data_AF-A0A1Q4G994-F1
#
_entry.id   AF-A0A1Q4G994-F1
#
_cell.length_a   1.000
_cell.length_b   1.000
_cell.length_c   1.000
_cell.angle_alpha   90.00
_cell.angle_beta   90.00
_cell.angle_gamma   90.00
#
_symmetry.space_group_name_H-M   'P 1'
#
loop_
_entity.id
_entity.type
_entity.pdbx_description
1 polymer ?
#
loop_
_entity_poly.entity_id
_entity_poly.type
_entity_poly.pdbx_seq_one_letter_code
_entity_poly.pdbx_strand_id
1 'polypeptide(L)' 'MADNKSKKGRQDRNQVSGSENYEINYFKTKMGVSSQAVVGAIKATGSNDRKTLEEYLKKRHNK' A
#
# COMPACT_ATOMS: atom_id res chain seq x y z
N MET A 1 21.68 -23.03 10.73
CA MET A 1 21.25 -21.69 11.20
C MET A 1 20.01 -21.31 10.40
N ALA A 2 18.84 -21.29 11.03
CA ALA A 2 17.55 -21.04 10.37
C ALA A 2 17.01 -19.67 10.84
N ASP A 3 16.89 -18.73 9.91
CA ASP A 3 16.24 -17.44 10.13
C ASP A 3 14.73 -17.63 10.35
N ASN A 4 14.32 -17.86 11.60
CA ASN A 4 12.92 -17.82 11.97
C ASN A 4 12.46 -16.37 12.16
N LYS A 5 12.11 -15.70 11.05
CA LYS A 5 11.41 -14.40 11.03
C LYS A 5 9.91 -14.51 11.36
N SER A 6 9.46 -15.64 11.90
CA SER A 6 8.04 -15.94 12.18
C SER A 6 7.53 -15.33 13.49
N LYS A 7 7.75 -14.03 13.70
CA LYS A 7 7.07 -13.25 14.75
C LYS A 7 6.67 -11.86 14.23
N LYS A 8 5.88 -11.80 13.16
CA LYS A 8 5.01 -10.62 12.91
C LYS A 8 3.72 -10.84 13.71
N GLY A 9 3.78 -10.47 14.99
CA GLY A 9 2.62 -10.51 15.88
C GLY A 9 1.67 -9.36 15.57
N ARG A 10 0.38 -9.68 15.34
CA ARG A 10 -0.85 -8.91 15.68
C ARG A 10 -0.89 -7.37 15.51
N GLN A 11 0.07 -6.71 14.86
CA GLN A 11 0.11 -5.25 14.68
C GLN A 11 -0.67 -4.77 13.44
N ASP A 12 -1.05 -5.67 12.54
CA ASP A 12 -1.62 -5.31 11.23
C ASP A 12 -3.05 -4.72 11.28
N ARG A 13 -3.73 -4.74 12.43
CA ARG A 13 -5.12 -4.25 12.51
C ARG A 13 -5.29 -2.79 12.94
N ASN A 14 -4.29 -2.17 13.59
CA ASN A 14 -4.40 -0.79 14.08
C ASN A 14 -3.60 0.25 13.26
N GLN A 15 -2.77 -0.17 12.31
CA GLN A 15 -2.02 0.76 11.44
C GLN A 15 -2.83 1.29 10.25
N VAL A 16 -3.98 0.70 9.97
CA VAL A 16 -4.82 0.98 8.80
C VAL A 16 -5.18 2.47 8.71
N SER A 17 -5.51 3.16 9.82
CA SER A 17 -6.05 4.52 9.70
C SER A 17 -5.00 5.63 9.47
N GLY A 18 -3.77 5.47 9.95
CA GLY A 18 -2.74 6.52 9.86
C GLY A 18 -1.84 6.34 8.64
N SER A 19 -1.46 5.10 8.37
CA SER A 19 -0.58 4.75 7.26
C SER A 19 -1.27 4.93 5.91
N GLU A 20 -2.56 4.56 5.80
CA GLU A 20 -3.31 4.72 4.54
C GLU A 20 -3.41 6.18 4.10
N ASN A 21 -3.68 7.11 5.03
CA ASN A 21 -3.80 8.53 4.71
C ASN A 21 -2.48 9.12 4.18
N TYR A 22 -1.36 8.73 4.76
CA TYR A 22 -0.04 9.17 4.30
C TYR A 22 0.28 8.63 2.91
N GLU A 23 0.04 7.32 2.69
CA GLU A 23 0.26 6.69 1.39
C GLU A 23 -0.64 7.33 0.31
N ILE A 24 -1.92 7.54 0.60
CA ILE A 24 -2.85 8.22 -0.30
C ILE A 24 -2.31 9.58 -0.74
N ASN A 25 -1.80 10.40 0.18
CA ASN A 25 -1.28 11.72 -0.16
C ASN A 25 0.04 11.64 -0.96
N TYR A 26 0.89 10.67 -0.64
CA TYR A 26 2.12 10.40 -1.39
C TYR A 26 1.82 10.03 -2.85
N PHE A 27 0.89 9.11 -3.08
CA PHE A 27 0.51 8.67 -4.42
C PHE A 27 -0.23 9.75 -5.21
N LYS A 28 -1.08 10.56 -4.56
CA LYS A 28 -1.70 11.74 -5.17
C LYS A 28 -0.67 12.72 -5.73
N THR A 29 0.34 13.05 -4.93
CA THR A 29 1.37 14.03 -5.33
C THR A 29 2.39 13.45 -6.32
N LYS A 30 2.80 12.19 -6.14
CA LYS A 30 3.81 11.54 -7.00
C LYS A 30 3.28 11.07 -8.34
N MET A 31 2.08 10.49 -8.36
CA MET A 31 1.50 9.83 -9.55
C MET A 31 0.25 10.53 -10.09
N GLY A 32 -0.26 11.57 -9.42
CA GLY A 32 -1.49 12.25 -9.85
C GLY A 32 -2.75 11.38 -9.75
N VAL A 33 -2.70 10.26 -9.02
CA VAL A 33 -3.84 9.33 -8.91
C VAL A 33 -4.84 9.78 -7.85
N SER A 34 -6.10 9.39 -8.01
CA SER A 34 -7.15 9.70 -7.02
C SER A 34 -6.98 8.88 -5.73
N SER A 35 -7.51 9.40 -4.62
CA SER A 35 -7.52 8.67 -3.34
C SER A 35 -8.22 7.32 -3.46
N GLN A 36 -9.28 7.23 -4.26
CA GLN A 36 -10.00 5.99 -4.54
C GLN A 36 -9.12 4.97 -5.28
N ALA A 37 -8.28 5.42 -6.21
CA ALA A 37 -7.36 4.54 -6.92
C ALA A 37 -6.34 3.91 -5.96
N VAL A 38 -5.81 4.70 -5.03
CA VAL A 38 -4.84 4.22 -4.01
C VAL A 38 -5.51 3.24 -3.05
N VAL A 39 -6.70 3.58 -2.52
CA VAL A 39 -7.47 2.67 -1.65
C VAL A 39 -7.84 1.38 -2.38
N GLY A 40 -8.22 1.48 -3.66
CA GLY A 40 -8.47 0.33 -4.51
C GLY A 40 -7.23 -0.53 -4.73
N ALA A 41 -6.05 0.09 -4.84
CA ALA A 41 -4.77 -0.61 -4.92
C ALA A 41 -4.46 -1.34 -3.62
N ILE A 42 -4.59 -0.69 -2.47
CA ILE A 42 -4.40 -1.29 -1.13
C ILE A 42 -5.30 -2.51 -0.93
N LYS A 43 -6.58 -2.38 -1.29
CA LYS A 43 -7.54 -3.49 -1.20
C LYS A 43 -7.21 -4.63 -2.18
N ALA A 44 -6.70 -4.31 -3.36
CA ALA A 44 -6.36 -5.31 -4.37
C ALA A 44 -5.05 -6.05 -4.05
N THR A 45 -4.07 -5.36 -3.48
CA THR A 45 -2.76 -5.93 -3.12
C THR A 45 -2.76 -6.56 -1.73
N GLY A 46 -3.69 -6.14 -0.86
CA GLY A 46 -3.69 -6.51 0.55
C GLY A 46 -2.48 -5.98 1.32
N SER A 47 -1.74 -5.03 0.74
CA SER A 47 -0.53 -4.44 1.32
C SER A 47 -0.50 -2.93 1.13
N ASN A 48 -0.01 -2.24 2.15
CA ASN A 48 0.31 -0.81 2.13
C ASN A 48 1.76 -0.55 1.70
N ASP A 49 2.49 -1.56 1.22
CA ASP A 49 3.85 -1.40 0.72
C ASP A 49 3.87 -0.50 -0.52
N ARG A 50 4.62 0.61 -0.43
CA ARG A 50 4.79 1.59 -1.51
C ARG A 50 5.14 0.96 -2.83
N LYS A 51 6.14 0.06 -2.86
CA LYS A 51 6.58 -0.57 -4.11
C LYS A 51 5.45 -1.34 -4.79
N THR A 52 4.70 -2.12 -4.00
CA THR A 52 3.58 -2.92 -4.49
C THR A 52 2.45 -2.03 -5.02
N LEU A 53 2.13 -0.94 -4.30
CA LEU A 53 1.13 0.03 -4.74
C LEU A 53 1.58 0.80 -5.98
N GLU A 54 2.85 1.21 -6.07
CA GLU A 54 3.42 1.87 -7.25
C GLU A 54 3.34 0.99 -8.48
N GLU A 55 3.74 -0.28 -8.38
CA GLU A 55 3.67 -1.24 -9.48
C GLU A 55 2.23 -1.49 -9.91
N TYR A 56 1.32 -1.67 -8.95
CA TYR A 56 -0.10 -1.89 -9.22
C TYR A 56 -0.73 -0.68 -9.94
N LEU A 57 -0.48 0.53 -9.42
CA LEU A 57 -1.01 1.78 -10.00
C LEU A 57 -0.41 2.06 -11.37
N LYS A 58 0.90 1.88 -11.57
CA LYS A 58 1.55 2.02 -12.89
C LYS A 58 0.96 1.05 -13.91
N LYS A 59 0.78 -0.21 -13.54
CA LYS A 59 0.18 -1.24 -14.40
C LYS A 59 -1.26 -0.89 -14.82
N ARG A 60 -2.01 -0.24 -13.91
CA ARG A 60 -3.40 0.15 -14.16
C ARG A 60 -3.55 1.47 -14.93
N HIS A 61 -2.56 2.37 -14.83
CA HIS A 61 -2.55 3.66 -15.51
C HIS A 61 -2.00 3.59 -16.95
N ASN A 62 -1.15 2.61 -17.27
CA ASN A 62 -0.60 2.40 -18.62
C ASN A 62 -1.53 1.61 -19.56
N LYS A 63 -2.84 1.58 -19.28
CA LYS A 63 -3.83 0.87 -20.11
C LYS A 63 -4.91 1.86 -20.56
#